data_AF-A0AAF3J2A9-F1
#
_entry.id   AF-A0AAF3J2A9-F1
#
_cell.length_a   1.000
_cell.length_b   1.000
_cell.length_c   1.000
_cell.angle_alpha   90.00
_cell.angle_beta   90.00
_cell.angle_gamma   90.00
#
_symmetry.space_group_name_H-M   'P 1'
#
loop_
_entity.id
_entity.type
_entity.pdbx_description
1 polymer ?
#
loop_
_entity_poly.entity_id
_entity_poly.type
_entity_poly.pdbx_seq_one_letter_code
_entity_poly.pdbx_strand_id
1 'polypeptide(L)'
;MSRLSLLVFGALLVATFAQFCPQCQEMCRDARANFKQDFSKVTAGQLQTFMESECKLKFTGPSIPVCTSFVDQNSGQMLKDFQNGLSDQQICQNGGLC
;
A
#
# COMPACT_ATOMS: atom_id res chain seq x y z
N MET A 1 -15.00 -31.39 26.32
CA MET A 1 -15.36 -29.98 26.05
C MET A 1 -14.16 -29.31 25.38
N SER A 2 -14.38 -28.88 24.13
CA SER A 2 -13.71 -27.83 23.35
C SER A 2 -12.17 -27.73 23.31
N ARG A 3 -11.57 -28.34 22.27
CA ARG A 3 -10.25 -27.96 21.71
C ARG A 3 -10.41 -27.47 20.25
N LEU A 4 -11.35 -26.57 19.99
CA LEU A 4 -11.80 -26.20 18.64
C LEU A 4 -11.86 -24.68 18.39
N SER A 5 -10.97 -23.88 18.99
CA SER A 5 -11.10 -22.41 18.91
C SER A 5 -9.85 -21.65 18.43
N LEU A 6 -8.83 -22.30 17.88
CA LEU A 6 -7.58 -21.61 17.50
C LEU A 6 -7.30 -21.48 15.99
N LEU A 7 -8.20 -21.91 15.11
CA LEU A 7 -7.92 -21.93 13.66
C LEU A 7 -8.77 -20.98 12.81
N VAL A 8 -9.58 -20.09 13.42
CA VAL A 8 -10.52 -19.22 12.67
C VAL A 8 -10.05 -17.76 12.53
N PHE A 9 -8.86 -17.41 13.05
CA PHE A 9 -8.35 -16.03 12.92
C PHE A 9 -7.44 -15.80 11.70
N GLY A 10 -7.01 -16.85 10.99
CA GLY A 10 -6.08 -16.71 9.86
C GLY A 10 -6.75 -16.36 8.53
N ALA A 11 -7.99 -16.81 8.29
CA ALA A 11 -8.65 -16.70 6.98
C ALA A 11 -9.38 -15.37 6.75
N LEU A 12 -9.68 -14.60 7.80
CA LEU A 12 -10.42 -13.34 7.70
C LEU A 12 -9.57 -12.14 7.26
N LEU A 13 -8.25 -12.20 7.40
CA LEU A 13 -7.35 -11.10 7.03
C LEU A 13 -7.07 -11.04 5.52
N VAL A 14 -7.11 -12.17 4.82
CA VAL A 14 -6.73 -12.22 3.39
C VAL A 14 -7.84 -11.62 2.50
N ALA A 15 -9.11 -11.71 2.92
CA ALA A 15 -10.24 -11.16 2.18
C ALA A 15 -10.35 -9.62 2.26
N THR A 16 -9.62 -8.97 3.18
CA THR A 16 -9.71 -7.52 3.34
C THR A 16 -8.79 -6.74 2.43
N PHE A 17 -7.73 -7.32 1.86
CA PHE A 17 -6.76 -6.52 1.10
C PHE A 17 -7.17 -6.23 -0.34
N ALA A 18 -7.87 -7.15 -1.01
CA ALA A 18 -8.35 -6.95 -2.39
C ALA A 18 -9.27 -5.73 -2.55
N GLN A 19 -9.99 -5.33 -1.49
CA GLN A 19 -10.85 -4.14 -1.50
C GLN A 19 -10.05 -2.82 -1.49
N PHE A 20 -8.73 -2.89 -1.23
CA PHE A 20 -7.82 -1.76 -1.23
C PHE A 20 -7.09 -1.58 -2.56
N CYS A 21 -7.28 -2.49 -3.53
CA CYS A 21 -6.66 -2.41 -4.84
C CYS A 21 -6.97 -1.08 -5.55
N PRO A 22 -8.22 -0.59 -5.63
CA PRO A 22 -8.52 0.70 -6.25
C PRO A 22 -7.82 1.88 -5.55
N GLN A 23 -7.85 1.89 -4.21
CA GLN A 23 -7.24 2.95 -3.40
C GLN A 23 -5.72 2.94 -3.58
N CYS A 24 -5.08 1.78 -3.58
CA CYS A 24 -3.64 1.67 -3.82
C CYS A 24 -3.26 2.21 -5.21
N GLN A 25 -4.02 1.84 -6.24
CA GLN A 25 -3.76 2.34 -7.60
C GLN A 25 -3.94 3.85 -7.69
N GLU A 26 -4.93 4.40 -6.98
CA GLU A 26 -5.14 5.85 -6.89
C GLU A 26 -3.97 6.55 -6.18
N MET A 27 -3.51 6.02 -5.04
CA MET A 27 -2.33 6.55 -4.35
C MET A 27 -1.07 6.50 -5.24
N CYS A 28 -0.89 5.42 -6.02
CA CYS A 28 0.23 5.32 -6.95
C CYS A 28 0.15 6.36 -8.06
N ARG A 29 -1.06 6.58 -8.59
CA ARG A 29 -1.32 7.63 -9.59
C ARG A 29 -1.03 9.02 -9.05
N ASP A 30 -1.42 9.28 -7.81
CA ASP A 30 -1.18 10.57 -7.14
C ASP A 30 0.31 10.76 -6.84
N ALA A 31 1.03 9.69 -6.47
CA ALA A 31 2.48 9.73 -6.34
C ALA A 31 3.14 10.09 -7.67
N ARG A 32 2.72 9.49 -8.78
CA ARG A 32 3.24 9.86 -10.10
C ARG A 32 2.94 11.30 -10.48
N ALA A 33 1.75 11.80 -10.15
CA ALA A 33 1.40 13.20 -10.40
C ALA A 33 2.29 14.13 -9.56
N ASN A 34 2.44 13.86 -8.26
CA ASN A 34 3.24 14.63 -7.33
C ASN A 34 4.73 14.67 -7.72
N PHE A 35 5.29 13.51 -8.08
CA PHE A 35 6.69 13.37 -8.51
C PHE A 35 6.88 13.55 -10.02
N LYS A 36 5.86 14.02 -10.75
CA LYS A 36 5.92 14.33 -12.19
C LYS A 36 6.46 13.18 -13.05
N GLN A 37 6.06 11.95 -12.73
CA GLN A 37 6.50 10.70 -13.37
C GLN A 37 8.01 10.41 -13.23
N ASP A 38 8.77 11.17 -12.44
CA ASP A 38 10.21 11.00 -12.26
C ASP A 38 10.56 10.65 -10.80
N PHE A 39 10.98 9.39 -10.61
CA PHE A 39 11.37 8.85 -9.32
C PHE A 39 12.89 8.69 -9.17
N SER A 40 13.69 9.18 -10.13
CA SER A 40 15.15 9.01 -10.15
C SER A 40 15.86 9.68 -8.97
N LYS A 41 15.28 10.76 -8.44
CA LYS A 41 15.80 11.54 -7.30
C LYS A 41 14.95 11.38 -6.04
N VAL A 42 13.86 10.63 -6.11
CA VAL A 42 12.96 10.40 -4.98
C VAL A 42 13.62 9.40 -4.04
N THR A 43 13.63 9.73 -2.75
CA THR A 43 14.10 8.82 -1.70
C THR A 43 12.94 8.01 -1.13
N ALA A 44 13.24 6.88 -0.51
CA ALA A 44 12.22 6.05 0.13
C ALA A 44 11.46 6.84 1.21
N GLY A 45 12.14 7.68 2.00
CA GLY A 45 11.49 8.53 3.01
C GLY A 45 10.57 9.59 2.43
N GLN A 46 10.90 10.18 1.28
CA GLN A 46 10.02 11.13 0.59
C GLN A 46 8.78 10.43 0.04
N LEU A 47 8.95 9.26 -0.58
CA LEU A 47 7.83 8.46 -1.05
C LEU A 47 6.94 8.00 0.12
N GLN A 48 7.54 7.50 1.20
CA GLN A 48 6.84 7.11 2.41
C GLN A 48 6.00 8.25 2.96
N THR A 49 6.59 9.42 3.18
CA THR A 49 5.89 10.60 3.73
C THR A 49 4.69 10.97 2.88
N PHE A 50 4.86 10.96 1.55
CA PHE A 50 3.78 11.24 0.61
C PHE A 50 2.67 10.17 0.71
N MET A 51 3.03 8.88 0.64
CA MET A 51 2.06 7.79 0.65
C MET A 51 1.34 7.66 1.99
N GLU A 52 1.98 7.99 3.12
CA GLU A 52 1.31 8.08 4.43
C GLU A 52 0.31 9.24 4.49
N SER A 53 0.59 10.36 3.82
CA SER A 53 -0.39 11.45 3.68
C SER A 53 -1.59 10.97 2.87
N GLU A 54 -1.35 10.27 1.76
CA GLU A 54 -2.40 9.69 0.93
C GLU A 54 -3.26 8.66 1.71
N CYS A 55 -2.64 7.85 2.59
CA CYS A 55 -3.38 6.95 3.48
C CYS A 55 -4.40 7.71 4.35
N LYS A 56 -4.03 8.88 4.89
CA LYS A 56 -4.91 9.70 5.74
C LYS A 56 -6.01 10.39 4.94
N LEU A 57 -5.82 10.58 3.64
CA LEU A 57 -6.80 11.20 2.75
C LEU A 57 -7.81 10.18 2.21
N LYS A 58 -7.36 8.98 1.86
CA LYS A 58 -8.19 7.98 1.15
C LYS A 58 -8.80 6.92 2.05
N PHE A 59 -8.28 6.73 3.26
CA PHE A 59 -8.78 5.74 4.20
C PHE A 59 -9.40 6.43 5.41
N THR A 60 -10.32 5.72 6.08
CA THR A 60 -11.01 6.23 7.27
C THR A 60 -10.92 5.24 8.42
N GLY A 61 -10.97 5.78 9.64
CA GLY A 61 -11.00 4.99 10.88
C GLY A 61 -9.84 4.00 11.00
N PRO A 62 -10.11 2.72 11.33
CA PRO A 62 -9.07 1.73 11.64
C PRO A 62 -8.23 1.32 10.43
N SER A 63 -8.63 1.67 9.20
CA SER A 63 -7.87 1.35 7.99
C SER A 63 -6.69 2.30 7.77
N ILE A 64 -6.69 3.50 8.35
CA ILE A 64 -5.57 4.45 8.28
C ILE A 64 -4.27 3.84 8.83
N PRO A 65 -4.21 3.36 10.08
CA PRO A 65 -2.97 2.79 10.64
C PRO A 65 -2.52 1.52 9.90
N VAL A 66 -3.44 0.76 9.30
CA VAL A 66 -3.09 -0.40 8.46
C VAL A 66 -2.39 0.08 7.18
N CYS A 67 -2.96 1.08 6.50
CA CYS A 67 -2.36 1.68 5.31
C CYS A 67 -0.98 2.29 5.61
N THR A 68 -0.86 3.10 6.67
CA THR A 68 0.44 3.73 6.99
C THR A 68 1.49 2.70 7.38
N SER A 69 1.11 1.62 8.11
CA SER A 69 2.04 0.53 8.43
C SER A 69 2.49 -0.23 7.18
N PHE A 70 1.58 -0.44 6.23
CA PHE A 70 1.93 -1.04 4.94
C PHE A 70 2.93 -0.16 4.18
N VAL A 71 2.67 1.14 4.08
CA VAL A 71 3.56 2.10 3.40
C VAL A 71 4.93 2.13 4.06
N ASP A 72 5.01 2.20 5.39
CA ASP A 72 6.27 2.20 6.15
C ASP A 72 7.13 0.97 5.82
N GLN A 73 6.50 -0.21 5.81
CA GLN A 73 7.19 -1.49 5.54
C GLN A 73 7.59 -1.68 4.06
N ASN A 74 6.87 -1.06 3.12
CA ASN A 74 7.01 -1.34 1.68
C ASN A 74 7.57 -0.17 0.86
N SER A 75 7.72 1.02 1.42
CA SER A 75 8.14 2.24 0.71
C SER A 75 9.42 2.06 -0.13
N GLY A 76 10.40 1.33 0.40
CA GLY A 76 11.65 1.03 -0.31
C GLY A 76 11.45 0.16 -1.55
N GLN A 77 10.57 -0.84 -1.48
CA GLN A 77 10.25 -1.69 -2.63
C GLN A 77 9.35 -0.96 -3.63
N MET A 78 8.34 -0.23 -3.14
CA MET A 78 7.45 0.59 -3.97
C MET A 78 8.26 1.61 -4.79
N LEU A 79 9.24 2.26 -4.18
CA LEU A 79 10.12 3.20 -4.90
C LEU A 79 10.88 2.51 -6.03
N LYS A 80 11.44 1.31 -5.79
CA LYS A 80 12.12 0.54 -6.85
C LYS A 80 11.16 0.21 -7.97
N ASP A 81 9.93 -0.19 -7.65
CA ASP A 81 8.94 -0.53 -8.66
C ASP A 81 8.53 0.69 -9.51
N PHE A 82 8.39 1.87 -8.89
CA PHE A 82 8.21 3.13 -9.63
C PHE A 82 9.41 3.44 -10.54
N GLN A 83 10.64 3.30 -10.02
CA GLN A 83 11.87 3.53 -10.78
C GLN A 83 12.06 2.55 -11.95
N ASN A 84 11.57 1.32 -11.78
CA ASN A 84 11.54 0.29 -12.82
C ASN A 84 10.40 0.49 -13.84
N GLY A 85 9.57 1.53 -13.67
CA GLY A 85 8.47 1.84 -14.58
C GLY A 85 7.31 0.84 -14.53
N LEU A 86 7.15 0.09 -13.43
CA LEU A 86 6.00 -0.78 -13.26
C LEU A 86 4.70 0.03 -13.24
N SER A 87 3.59 -0.57 -13.68
CA SER A 87 2.27 0.06 -13.64
C SER A 87 1.72 0.12 -12.22
N ASP A 88 0.73 1.00 -11.98
CA ASP A 88 0.07 1.12 -10.67
C ASP A 88 -0.53 -0.22 -10.21
N GLN A 89 -1.08 -1.00 -11.14
CA GLN A 89 -1.59 -2.33 -10.85
C GLN A 89 -0.48 -3.28 -10.39
N GLN A 90 0.67 -3.30 -11.07
CA GLN A 90 1.79 -4.18 -10.72
C GLN A 90 2.37 -3.82 -9.35
N ILE A 91 2.53 -2.52 -9.06
CA ILE A 91 3.02 -2.05 -7.75
C ILE A 91 2.08 -2.53 -6.63
N CYS A 92 0.78 -2.37 -6.83
CA CYS A 92 -0.21 -2.80 -5.83
C CYS A 92 -0.32 -4.33 -5.69
N GLN A 93 -0.10 -5.08 -6.78
CA GLN A 93 -0.02 -6.54 -6.76
C GLN A 93 1.21 -7.04 -5.99
N ASN A 94 2.36 -6.41 -6.21
CA ASN A 94 3.59 -6.73 -5.47
C ASN A 94 3.43 -6.47 -3.97
N GLY A 95 2.60 -5.49 -3.60
CA GLY A 95 2.22 -5.19 -2.22
C GLY A 95 1.14 -6.11 -1.63
N GLY A 96 0.52 -7.01 -2.41
CA GLY A 96 -0.61 -7.83 -1.95
C GLY A 96 -1.89 -7.05 -1.65
N LEU A 97 -2.00 -5.83 -2.16
CA LEU A 97 -3.22 -4.99 -2.09
C LEU A 97 -4.12 -5.19 -3.32
N CYS A 98 -3.51 -5.68 -4.39
CA CYS A 98 -4.13 -6.36 -5.52
C CYS A 98 -3.48 -7.76 -5.62
#